data_AF-A0A9P4QEB6-F1
#
_entry.id   AF-A0A9P4QEB6-F1
#
_cell.length_a   1.000
_cell.length_b   1.000
_cell.length_c   1.000
_cell.angle_alpha   90.00
_cell.angle_beta   90.00
_cell.angle_gamma   90.00
#
_symmetry.space_group_name_H-M   'P 1'
#
loop_
_entity.id
_entity.type
_entity.pdbx_description
1 polymer ?
#
loop_
_entity_poly.entity_id
_entity_poly.type
_entity_poly.pdbx_seq_one_letter_code
_entity_poly.pdbx_strand_id
1 'polypeptide(L)'
;MAGTKRSDLPRQNKHKKLRPLPKNAKVSKRPLIRPPIPSPYASASTQKVVYVSQKTPFMSAVKRVQKLLRLSEKRLIQSATTLQRQGGHGFRGKKGGSAEADEITEIARLAEKQKAAGRTKKGKGRSGDQDEGNGNEQVYLKGSGKAIQKAMMLGLWFQQRTSEYTVQLRTCTTGTVDTIEIDENDNTRATDRNQLPEDADGDEVMQDAQADHANHSKAATDGDIIKKEEASVIQLQPGLPATRIRHLSVLEVAVSLR
;
A
#
# COMPACT_ATOMS: atom_id res chain seq x y z
N MET A 1 -26.13 6.38 33.77
CA MET A 1 -25.07 6.21 32.76
C MET A 1 -25.64 6.57 31.39
N ALA A 2 -25.35 7.76 30.87
CA ALA A 2 -25.89 8.23 29.61
C ALA A 2 -24.96 7.79 28.46
N GLY A 3 -25.45 6.86 27.62
CA GLY A 3 -24.73 6.40 26.44
C GLY A 3 -24.67 7.51 25.38
N THR A 4 -23.46 7.89 24.99
CA THR A 4 -23.20 8.82 23.90
C THR A 4 -23.65 8.19 22.59
N LYS A 5 -24.78 8.66 22.04
CA LYS A 5 -25.25 8.30 20.70
C LYS A 5 -24.22 8.79 19.69
N ARG A 6 -23.44 7.88 19.09
CA ARG A 6 -22.62 8.18 17.92
C ARG A 6 -23.58 8.67 16.84
N SER A 7 -23.34 9.87 16.31
CA SER A 7 -24.13 10.42 15.22
C SER A 7 -23.96 9.53 13.98
N ASP A 8 -24.97 8.73 13.68
CA ASP A 8 -25.06 7.92 12.47
C ASP A 8 -25.30 8.82 11.25
N LEU A 9 -24.28 9.57 10.85
CA LEU A 9 -24.29 10.24 9.55
C LEU A 9 -24.31 9.13 8.47
N PRO A 10 -25.24 9.16 7.51
CA PRO A 10 -25.29 8.16 6.47
C PRO A 10 -23.97 8.20 5.69
N ARG A 11 -23.22 7.08 5.72
CA ARG A 11 -21.98 6.92 4.94
C ARG A 11 -22.33 7.11 3.46
N GLN A 12 -22.06 8.30 2.91
CA GLN A 12 -22.18 8.58 1.49
C GLN A 12 -21.05 7.90 0.71
N ASN A 13 -21.05 6.57 0.63
CA ASN A 13 -20.16 5.84 -0.27
C ASN A 13 -20.98 5.11 -1.31
N LYS A 14 -21.55 5.88 -2.24
CA LYS A 14 -22.13 5.36 -3.47
C LYS A 14 -21.12 5.51 -4.60
N HIS A 15 -20.01 4.77 -4.54
CA HIS A 15 -19.22 4.58 -5.75
C HIS A 15 -20.13 3.89 -6.78
N LYS A 16 -20.48 4.59 -7.87
CA LYS A 16 -21.37 4.06 -8.90
C LYS A 16 -20.69 2.87 -9.56
N LYS A 17 -21.39 1.72 -9.64
CA LYS A 17 -20.88 0.54 -10.32
C LYS A 17 -20.63 0.91 -11.78
N LEU A 18 -19.39 0.77 -12.22
CA LEU A 18 -18.98 1.16 -13.57
C LEU A 18 -19.55 0.15 -14.58
N ARG A 19 -19.99 0.64 -15.74
CA ARG A 19 -20.50 -0.21 -16.83
C ARG A 19 -19.46 -1.27 -17.25
N PRO A 20 -19.89 -2.48 -17.65
CA PRO A 20 -19.00 -3.45 -18.26
C PRO A 20 -18.28 -2.86 -19.47
N LEU A 21 -17.03 -3.28 -19.70
CA LEU A 21 -16.31 -2.93 -20.92
C LEU A 21 -16.76 -3.86 -22.05
N PRO A 22 -16.69 -3.42 -23.32
CA PRO A 22 -16.97 -4.30 -24.44
C PRO A 22 -15.92 -5.43 -24.49
N LYS A 23 -16.26 -6.55 -25.13
CA LYS A 23 -15.41 -7.76 -25.14
C LYS A 23 -14.04 -7.52 -25.78
N ASN A 24 -14.00 -6.64 -26.77
CA ASN A 24 -12.78 -6.23 -27.48
C ASN A 24 -11.92 -5.20 -26.70
N ALA A 25 -12.31 -4.82 -25.48
CA ALA A 25 -11.54 -3.89 -24.66
C ALA A 25 -10.69 -4.61 -23.62
N LYS A 26 -9.38 -4.32 -23.64
CA LYS A 26 -8.39 -4.78 -22.68
C LYS A 26 -8.04 -3.66 -21.69
N VAL A 27 -7.92 -4.02 -20.42
CA VAL A 27 -7.55 -3.07 -19.35
C VAL A 27 -6.07 -3.23 -19.02
N SER A 28 -5.27 -2.21 -19.31
CA SER A 28 -3.87 -2.14 -18.89
C SER A 28 -3.75 -1.30 -17.61
N LYS A 29 -3.17 -1.90 -16.57
CA LYS A 29 -3.10 -1.28 -15.22
C LYS A 29 -1.94 -0.31 -15.15
N ARG A 30 -2.19 0.91 -14.66
CA ARG A 30 -1.09 1.86 -14.38
C ARG A 30 -0.48 1.60 -13.00
N PRO A 31 0.81 1.91 -12.81
CA PRO A 31 1.42 1.92 -11.49
C PRO A 31 0.68 2.88 -10.53
N LEU A 32 0.52 2.48 -9.27
CA LEU A 32 -0.05 3.34 -8.24
C LEU A 32 0.91 4.48 -7.93
N ILE A 33 0.45 5.72 -8.14
CA ILE A 33 1.19 6.91 -7.69
C ILE A 33 1.12 6.93 -6.17
N ARG A 34 2.27 6.83 -5.52
CA ARG A 34 2.43 6.93 -4.08
C ARG A 34 3.27 8.15 -3.74
N PRO A 35 3.03 8.81 -2.60
CA PRO A 35 3.90 9.89 -2.15
C PRO A 35 5.36 9.43 -2.06
N PRO A 36 6.32 10.36 -2.22
CA PRO A 36 7.73 10.05 -2.05
C PRO A 36 7.98 9.49 -0.64
N ILE A 37 8.84 8.48 -0.53
CA ILE A 37 9.18 7.90 0.77
C ILE A 37 10.05 8.94 1.49
N PRO A 38 9.65 9.42 2.67
CA PRO A 38 10.45 10.38 3.41
C PRO A 38 11.76 9.74 3.86
N SER A 39 12.79 10.56 4.06
CA SER A 39 14.05 10.06 4.58
C SER A 39 13.84 9.38 5.95
N PRO A 40 14.61 8.33 6.29
CA PRO A 40 14.51 7.69 7.60
C PRO A 40 14.72 8.68 8.75
N TYR A 41 15.55 9.70 8.51
CA TYR A 41 15.89 10.76 9.46
C TYR A 41 14.93 11.95 9.46
N ALA A 42 13.92 12.01 8.59
CA ALA A 42 12.91 13.09 8.59
C ALA A 42 12.19 13.20 9.95
N SER A 43 11.79 14.41 10.35
CA SER A 43 11.15 14.70 11.64
C SER A 43 9.87 13.91 11.89
N ALA A 44 9.46 13.82 13.16
CA ALA A 44 8.21 13.19 13.61
C ALA A 44 6.95 13.82 12.99
N SER A 45 7.06 15.03 12.41
CA SER A 45 5.99 15.67 11.64
C SER A 45 5.67 14.95 10.32
N THR A 46 6.59 14.15 9.80
CA THR A 46 6.44 13.49 8.50
C THR A 46 6.14 12.00 8.69
N GLN A 47 5.00 11.54 8.15
CA GLN A 47 4.54 10.17 8.26
C GLN A 47 5.54 9.15 7.69
N LYS A 48 5.98 8.18 8.49
CA LYS A 48 6.84 7.09 8.03
C LYS A 48 5.99 5.95 7.49
N VAL A 49 6.10 5.67 6.19
CA VAL A 49 5.27 4.66 5.51
C VAL A 49 6.12 3.56 4.90
N VAL A 50 5.74 2.30 5.13
CA VAL A 50 6.28 1.10 4.50
C VAL A 50 5.21 0.48 3.62
N TYR A 51 5.37 0.60 2.30
CA TYR A 51 4.50 -0.09 1.35
C TYR A 51 4.84 -1.59 1.29
N VAL A 52 3.82 -2.43 1.45
CA VAL A 52 3.94 -3.89 1.45
C VAL A 52 3.31 -4.44 0.18
N SER A 53 4.08 -5.22 -0.56
CA SER A 53 3.62 -5.99 -1.72
C SER A 53 3.47 -7.46 -1.34
N GLN A 54 2.74 -8.23 -2.16
CA GLN A 54 2.65 -9.68 -2.02
C GLN A 54 4.03 -10.35 -2.13
N LYS A 55 4.96 -9.80 -2.91
CA LYS A 55 6.32 -10.34 -3.07
C LYS A 55 7.29 -9.93 -1.96
N THR A 56 6.91 -8.99 -1.09
CA THR A 56 7.80 -8.52 -0.01
C THR A 56 8.05 -9.65 1.00
N PRO A 57 9.31 -10.03 1.29
CA PRO A 57 9.61 -11.02 2.32
C PRO A 57 9.12 -10.54 3.69
N PHE A 58 8.51 -11.44 4.47
CA PHE A 58 7.86 -11.08 5.73
C PHE A 58 8.82 -10.39 6.71
N MET A 59 9.95 -11.05 7.02
CA MET A 59 10.95 -10.51 7.95
C MET A 59 11.63 -9.24 7.43
N SER A 60 11.67 -9.01 6.11
CA SER A 60 12.18 -7.76 5.54
C SER A 60 11.25 -6.59 5.88
N ALA A 61 9.93 -6.78 5.82
CA ALA A 61 8.98 -5.75 6.26
C ALA A 61 9.11 -5.47 7.77
N VAL A 62 9.21 -6.52 8.59
CA VAL A 62 9.41 -6.38 10.04
C VAL A 62 10.66 -5.57 10.37
N LYS A 63 11.82 -5.96 9.84
CA LYS A 63 13.10 -5.27 10.11
C LYS A 63 13.08 -3.81 9.65
N ARG A 64 12.39 -3.49 8.55
CA ARG A 64 12.22 -2.10 8.09
C ARG A 64 11.40 -1.27 9.08
N VAL A 65 10.32 -1.81 9.60
CA VAL A 65 9.50 -1.14 10.62
C VAL A 65 10.28 -0.94 11.91
N GLN A 66 10.94 -2.00 12.42
CA GLN A 66 11.78 -1.91 13.61
C GLN A 66 12.91 -0.88 13.46
N LYS A 67 13.54 -0.80 12.29
CA LYS A 67 14.57 0.21 12.02
C LYS A 67 14.01 1.63 12.13
N LEU A 68 12.82 1.88 11.58
CA LEU A 68 12.18 3.21 11.65
C LEU A 68 11.76 3.57 13.09
N LEU A 69 11.23 2.60 13.85
CA LEU A 69 10.89 2.80 15.27
C LEU A 69 12.12 3.05 16.15
N ARG A 70 13.25 2.37 15.90
CA ARG A 70 14.51 2.66 16.60
C ARG A 70 15.03 4.06 16.29
N LEU A 71 14.81 4.56 15.07
CA LEU A 71 15.21 5.92 14.70
C LEU A 71 14.34 6.98 15.38
N SER A 72 13.04 6.71 15.58
CA SER A 72 12.17 7.62 16.31
C SER A 72 12.57 7.72 17.79
N GLU A 73 12.88 6.59 18.42
CA GLU A 73 13.40 6.55 19.79
C GLU A 73 14.72 7.31 19.94
N LYS A 74 15.68 7.09 19.03
CA LYS A 74 16.95 7.85 19.04
C LYS A 74 16.74 9.35 18.93
N ARG A 75 15.82 9.80 18.08
CA ARG A 75 15.48 11.23 17.93
C ARG A 75 14.88 11.78 19.22
N LEU A 76 14.02 11.00 19.88
CA LEU A 76 13.40 11.40 21.14
C LEU A 76 14.47 11.59 22.24
N ILE A 77 15.40 10.64 22.38
CA ILE A 77 16.50 10.73 23.34
C ILE A 77 17.38 11.93 23.01
N GLN A 78 17.77 12.11 21.74
CA GLN A 78 18.57 13.25 21.30
C GLN A 78 17.90 14.58 21.64
N SER A 79 16.60 14.73 21.35
CA SER A 79 15.80 15.91 21.68
C SER A 79 15.85 16.20 23.19
N ALA A 80 15.61 15.18 24.02
CA ALA A 80 15.66 15.29 25.47
C ALA A 80 17.04 15.70 25.99
N THR A 81 18.12 15.13 25.44
CA THR A 81 19.50 15.51 25.78
C THR A 81 19.80 16.96 25.43
N THR A 82 19.39 17.45 24.25
CA THR A 82 19.55 18.88 23.90
C THR A 82 18.80 19.80 24.85
N LEU A 83 17.58 19.43 25.27
CA LEU A 83 16.79 20.22 26.21
C LEU A 83 17.42 20.26 27.60
N GLN A 84 17.96 19.14 28.09
CA GLN A 84 18.69 19.09 29.35
C GLN A 84 19.94 19.99 29.31
N ARG A 85 20.72 19.94 28.22
CA ARG A 85 21.89 20.80 28.02
C ARG A 85 21.53 22.29 27.94
N GLN A 86 20.44 22.64 27.26
CA GLN A 86 19.98 24.03 27.17
C GLN A 86 19.42 24.55 28.50
N GLY A 87 18.72 23.71 29.26
CA GLY A 87 18.20 24.06 30.59
C GLY A 87 19.26 24.16 31.69
N GLY A 88 20.42 23.51 31.51
CA GLY A 88 21.51 23.46 32.49
C GLY A 88 22.50 24.65 32.46
N HIS A 89 22.31 25.63 31.58
CA HIS A 89 23.29 26.71 31.39
C HIS A 89 23.36 27.72 32.57
N GLY A 90 22.47 27.60 33.56
CA GLY A 90 22.41 28.44 34.77
C GLY A 90 22.96 27.83 36.06
N PHE A 91 23.47 26.59 36.06
CA PHE A 91 23.87 25.88 37.29
C PHE A 91 25.21 25.14 37.14
N ARG A 92 26.27 25.84 36.67
CA ARG A 92 27.65 25.32 36.79
C ARG A 92 28.17 25.56 38.21
N GLY A 93 27.57 24.86 39.16
CA GLY A 93 27.92 24.89 40.57
C GLY A 93 28.01 23.48 41.16
N LYS A 94 29.20 22.89 41.04
CA LYS A 94 29.81 21.99 42.04
C LYS A 94 29.08 20.67 42.38
N LYS A 95 29.50 19.55 41.75
CA LYS A 95 29.63 18.16 42.27
C LYS A 95 29.83 17.23 41.07
N GLY A 96 30.69 16.21 41.04
CA GLY A 96 31.25 15.40 42.11
C GLY A 96 30.71 13.96 41.97
N GLY A 97 31.26 13.17 41.04
CA GLY A 97 31.27 11.70 41.02
C GLY A 97 29.97 10.93 40.75
N SER A 98 28.80 11.36 41.24
CA SER A 98 27.52 10.62 41.12
C SER A 98 26.57 11.18 40.05
N ALA A 99 26.97 12.24 39.35
CA ALA A 99 26.11 13.03 38.47
C ALA A 99 25.69 12.29 37.18
N GLU A 100 26.47 11.32 36.70
CA GLU A 100 26.19 10.64 35.41
C GLU A 100 24.92 9.77 35.47
N ALA A 101 24.69 9.06 36.58
CA ALA A 101 23.46 8.28 36.77
C ALA A 101 22.23 9.18 36.91
N ASP A 102 22.39 10.34 37.57
CA ASP A 102 21.34 11.35 37.73
C ASP A 102 21.01 12.02 36.38
N GLU A 103 22.01 12.22 35.51
CA GLU A 103 21.82 12.75 34.16
C GLU A 103 21.03 11.80 33.25
N ILE A 104 21.36 10.49 33.28
CA ILE A 104 20.66 9.48 32.47
C ILE A 104 19.20 9.37 32.90
N THR A 105 18.93 9.37 34.21
CA THR A 105 17.56 9.30 34.74
C THR A 105 16.74 10.55 34.40
N GLU A 106 17.34 11.74 34.46
CA GLU A 106 16.66 12.99 34.08
C GLU A 106 16.38 13.05 32.56
N ILE A 107 17.30 12.58 31.71
CA ILE A 107 17.08 12.47 30.26
C ILE A 107 15.91 11.52 29.97
N ALA A 108 15.85 10.37 30.64
CA ALA A 108 14.75 9.41 30.50
C ALA A 108 13.41 10.06 30.89
N ARG A 109 13.38 10.78 32.02
CA ARG A 109 12.20 11.52 32.48
C ARG A 109 11.75 12.60 31.48
N LEU A 110 12.69 13.36 30.92
CA LEU A 110 12.40 14.37 29.89
C LEU A 110 11.89 13.74 28.60
N ALA A 111 12.43 12.58 28.19
CA ALA A 111 11.95 11.82 27.05
C ALA A 111 10.51 11.31 27.27
N GLU A 112 10.19 10.79 28.46
CA GLU A 112 8.82 10.41 28.81
C GLU A 112 7.87 11.61 28.84
N LYS A 113 8.31 12.75 29.36
CA LYS A 113 7.54 14.00 29.33
C LYS A 113 7.27 14.47 27.91
N GLN A 114 8.25 14.35 27.00
CA GLN A 114 8.08 14.63 25.57
C GLN A 114 7.05 13.69 24.92
N LYS A 115 7.11 12.37 25.21
CA LYS A 115 6.07 11.40 24.78
C LYS A 115 4.68 11.79 25.28
N ALA A 116 4.57 12.15 26.56
CA ALA A 116 3.31 12.55 27.18
C ALA A 116 2.75 13.86 26.61
N ALA A 117 3.60 14.87 26.38
CA ALA A 117 3.21 16.16 25.80
C ALA A 117 2.75 16.04 24.33
N GLY A 118 3.29 15.08 23.58
CA GLY A 118 2.81 14.72 22.25
C GLY A 118 1.34 14.27 22.24
N ARG A 119 0.87 13.64 23.33
CA ARG A 119 -0.53 13.20 23.48
C ARG A 119 -1.50 14.38 23.63
N THR A 120 -1.08 15.46 24.28
CA THR A 120 -1.96 16.59 24.65
C THR A 120 -2.09 17.64 23.54
N LYS A 121 -1.04 17.89 22.75
CA LYS A 121 -1.06 18.91 21.67
C LYS A 121 -1.88 18.51 20.43
N LYS A 122 -2.21 17.24 20.25
CA LYS A 122 -2.91 16.72 19.04
C LYS A 122 -4.41 17.04 19.00
N GLY A 123 -4.98 17.67 20.03
CA GLY A 123 -6.39 18.09 20.10
C GLY A 123 -6.73 19.45 19.47
N LYS A 124 -5.75 20.21 18.97
CA LYS A 124 -5.96 21.59 18.45
C LYS A 124 -5.40 21.81 17.04
N GLY A 125 -5.41 20.77 16.20
CA GLY A 125 -5.00 20.81 14.79
C GLY A 125 -6.21 20.71 13.85
N ARG A 126 -6.38 21.71 12.98
CA ARG A 126 -7.51 21.89 12.06
C ARG A 126 -7.30 21.06 10.78
N SER A 127 -7.39 19.73 10.85
CA SER A 127 -7.49 18.84 9.68
C SER A 127 -7.98 17.46 10.12
N GLY A 128 -9.19 17.08 9.67
CA GLY A 128 -9.98 15.95 10.17
C GLY A 128 -9.53 14.55 9.71
N ASP A 129 -8.34 14.12 10.10
CA ASP A 129 -8.04 12.69 10.25
C ASP A 129 -7.58 12.47 11.70
N GLN A 130 -8.53 12.08 12.56
CA GLN A 130 -8.27 11.85 13.97
C GLN A 130 -7.44 10.57 14.09
N ASP A 131 -6.13 10.75 14.10
CA ASP A 131 -5.21 9.72 14.48
C ASP A 131 -5.12 9.63 16.01
N GLU A 132 -6.03 8.83 16.59
CA GLU A 132 -6.07 8.39 18.01
C GLU A 132 -4.83 7.53 18.39
N GLY A 133 -3.68 7.91 17.89
CA GLY A 133 -2.41 7.29 18.18
C GLY A 133 -1.86 7.74 19.51
N ASN A 134 -1.33 6.78 20.27
CA ASN A 134 -0.40 7.00 21.37
C ASN A 134 0.63 8.08 20.95
N GLY A 135 1.03 9.00 21.84
CA GLY A 135 1.82 10.21 21.52
C GLY A 135 3.24 9.95 20.98
N ASN A 136 3.53 8.71 20.62
CA ASN A 136 4.76 8.23 20.03
C ASN A 136 4.67 8.29 18.49
N GLU A 137 5.82 8.52 17.85
CA GLU A 137 5.93 8.45 16.38
C GLU A 137 5.53 7.05 15.88
N GLN A 138 4.63 7.02 14.90
CA GLN A 138 4.09 5.80 14.31
C GLN A 138 4.72 5.51 12.94
N VAL A 139 4.86 4.22 12.66
CA VAL A 139 5.23 3.70 11.34
C VAL A 139 4.04 2.98 10.74
N TYR A 140 3.64 3.39 9.54
CA TYR A 140 2.46 2.88 8.86
C TYR A 140 2.84 1.86 7.80
N LEU A 141 2.30 0.64 7.90
CA LEU A 141 2.36 -0.33 6.82
C LEU A 141 1.11 -0.19 5.95
N LYS A 142 1.29 0.03 4.65
CA LYS A 142 0.17 0.11 3.69
C LYS A 142 0.23 -1.07 2.73
N GLY A 143 -0.84 -1.85 2.66
CA GLY A 143 -1.00 -2.98 1.75
C GLY A 143 -2.35 -2.93 1.03
N SER A 144 -2.36 -3.17 -0.27
CA SER A 144 -3.58 -3.17 -1.10
C SER A 144 -3.78 -4.50 -1.84
N GLY A 145 -5.02 -4.84 -2.16
CA GLY A 145 -5.36 -6.07 -2.90
C GLY A 145 -4.79 -7.34 -2.25
N LYS A 146 -4.05 -8.17 -3.01
CA LYS A 146 -3.43 -9.41 -2.50
C LYS A 146 -2.42 -9.18 -1.37
N ALA A 147 -1.90 -7.96 -1.20
CA ALA A 147 -0.97 -7.65 -0.12
C ALA A 147 -1.66 -7.39 1.24
N ILE A 148 -3.00 -7.26 1.28
CA ILE A 148 -3.75 -7.02 2.52
C ILE A 148 -3.55 -8.16 3.52
N GLN A 149 -3.59 -9.41 3.06
CA GLN A 149 -3.35 -10.58 3.92
C GLN A 149 -1.99 -10.48 4.62
N LYS A 150 -0.94 -10.11 3.87
CA LYS A 150 0.41 -9.95 4.43
C LYS A 150 0.52 -8.77 5.39
N ALA A 151 -0.14 -7.64 5.08
CA ALA A 151 -0.19 -6.49 5.98
C ALA A 151 -0.89 -6.85 7.31
N MET A 152 -1.99 -7.61 7.26
CA MET A 152 -2.68 -8.12 8.44
C MET A 152 -1.78 -9.02 9.29
N MET A 153 -1.09 -9.98 8.66
CA MET A 153 -0.15 -10.86 9.36
C MET A 153 1.00 -10.08 10.03
N LEU A 154 1.49 -9.02 9.39
CA LEU A 154 2.50 -8.14 10.00
C LEU A 154 1.94 -7.43 11.23
N GLY A 155 0.71 -6.92 11.15
CA GLY A 155 0.01 -6.32 12.30
C GLY A 155 -0.12 -7.29 13.48
N LEU A 156 -0.56 -8.52 13.21
CA LEU A 156 -0.65 -9.58 14.23
C LEU A 156 0.72 -9.91 14.85
N TRP A 157 1.78 -9.97 14.05
CA TRP A 157 3.13 -10.25 14.55
C TRP A 157 3.65 -9.17 15.52
N PHE A 158 3.35 -7.90 15.25
CA PHE A 158 3.67 -6.80 16.17
C PHE A 158 2.76 -6.83 17.40
N GLN A 159 1.48 -7.15 17.22
CA GLN A 159 0.51 -7.23 18.32
C GLN A 159 0.85 -8.34 19.33
N GLN A 160 1.36 -9.49 18.87
CA GLN A 160 1.82 -10.57 19.75
C GLN A 160 2.94 -10.14 20.71
N ARG A 161 3.66 -9.06 20.39
CA ARG A 161 4.71 -8.45 21.22
C ARG A 161 4.13 -7.29 22.02
N THR A 162 3.12 -7.58 22.83
CA THR A 162 2.27 -6.61 23.56
C THR A 162 3.04 -5.69 24.51
N SER A 163 4.23 -6.11 24.97
CA SER A 163 5.11 -5.32 25.84
C SER A 163 5.85 -4.21 25.07
N GLU A 164 6.16 -4.43 23.79
CA GLU A 164 7.02 -3.53 23.00
C GLU A 164 6.22 -2.59 22.08
N TYR A 165 5.14 -3.09 21.47
CA TYR A 165 4.46 -2.39 20.39
C TYR A 165 2.96 -2.15 20.68
N THR A 166 2.46 -1.05 20.14
CA THR A 166 1.03 -0.76 20.00
C THR A 166 0.68 -0.78 18.52
N VAL A 167 -0.44 -1.42 18.17
CA VAL A 167 -0.88 -1.58 16.78
C VAL A 167 -2.29 -1.03 16.61
N GLN A 168 -2.50 -0.27 15.54
CA GLN A 168 -3.82 0.23 15.13
C GLN A 168 -4.08 -0.13 13.67
N LEU A 169 -5.33 -0.50 13.37
CA LEU A 169 -5.75 -0.88 12.01
C LEU A 169 -6.72 0.15 11.45
N ARG A 170 -6.49 0.57 10.21
CA ARG A 170 -7.35 1.47 9.45
C ARG A 170 -7.67 0.86 8.09
N THR A 171 -8.94 0.87 7.72
CA THR A 171 -9.38 0.48 6.37
C THR A 171 -9.54 1.73 5.52
N CYS A 172 -8.93 1.72 4.35
CA CYS A 172 -8.92 2.84 3.42
C CYS A 172 -9.27 2.36 2.01
N THR A 173 -9.62 3.30 1.14
CA THR A 173 -9.86 3.05 -0.28
C THR A 173 -8.99 4.00 -1.10
N THR A 174 -8.31 3.50 -2.13
CA THR A 174 -7.49 4.31 -3.04
C THR A 174 -7.98 4.20 -4.48
N GLY A 175 -8.01 5.31 -5.22
CA GLY A 175 -8.34 5.33 -6.64
C GLY A 175 -7.12 4.99 -7.49
N THR A 176 -7.27 4.08 -8.43
CA THR A 176 -6.24 3.70 -9.42
C THR A 176 -6.75 4.03 -10.80
N VAL A 177 -5.92 4.64 -11.65
CA VAL A 177 -6.27 4.90 -13.04
C VAL A 177 -5.74 3.74 -13.88
N ASP A 178 -6.63 3.03 -14.57
CA ASP A 178 -6.26 2.00 -15.55
C ASP A 178 -6.52 2.57 -16.97
N THR A 179 -5.70 2.19 -17.95
CA THR A 179 -5.90 2.51 -19.37
C THR A 179 -6.81 1.46 -20.01
N ILE A 180 -7.63 1.88 -20.97
CA ILE A 180 -8.46 0.99 -21.78
C ILE A 180 -7.91 1.00 -23.20
N GLU A 181 -7.52 -0.18 -23.68
CA GLU A 181 -7.08 -0.44 -25.05
C GLU A 181 -8.19 -1.21 -25.76
N ILE A 182 -8.50 -0.87 -27.00
CA ILE A 182 -9.49 -1.58 -27.82
C ILE A 182 -8.71 -2.35 -28.87
N ASP A 183 -8.93 -3.66 -28.94
CA ASP A 183 -8.39 -4.50 -30.01
C ASP A 183 -9.39 -4.55 -31.16
N GLU A 184 -9.08 -3.86 -32.25
CA GLU A 184 -9.95 -3.81 -33.43
C GLU A 184 -10.05 -5.18 -34.14
N ASN A 185 -9.08 -6.08 -33.92
CA ASN A 185 -9.03 -7.38 -34.59
C ASN A 185 -9.92 -8.45 -33.95
N ASP A 186 -10.49 -8.20 -32.76
CA ASP A 186 -11.38 -9.14 -32.06
C ASP A 186 -12.87 -8.87 -32.33
N ASN A 187 -13.17 -7.91 -33.22
CA ASN A 187 -14.54 -7.55 -33.61
C ASN A 187 -15.21 -8.61 -34.51
N THR A 188 -14.44 -9.52 -35.11
CA THR A 188 -14.90 -10.54 -36.07
C THR A 188 -15.37 -11.85 -35.44
N ARG A 189 -15.07 -12.12 -34.17
CA ARG A 189 -15.45 -13.40 -33.52
C ARG A 189 -16.84 -13.43 -32.89
N ALA A 190 -17.53 -12.28 -32.81
CA ALA A 190 -18.81 -12.16 -32.14
C ALA A 190 -20.04 -12.30 -33.07
N THR A 191 -19.86 -12.25 -34.39
CA THR A 191 -20.97 -12.31 -35.36
C THR A 191 -21.26 -13.74 -35.84
N ASP A 192 -20.34 -14.68 -35.66
CA ASP A 192 -20.35 -15.97 -36.37
C ASP A 192 -20.89 -17.17 -35.56
N ARG A 193 -21.72 -16.92 -34.54
CA ARG A 193 -22.36 -17.99 -33.73
C ARG A 193 -23.89 -18.06 -33.84
N ASN A 194 -24.50 -17.26 -34.71
CA ASN A 194 -25.97 -17.19 -34.81
C ASN A 194 -26.54 -17.57 -36.19
N GLN A 195 -25.76 -18.23 -37.05
CA GLN A 195 -26.25 -18.86 -38.28
C GLN A 195 -25.57 -20.21 -38.48
N LEU A 196 -26.10 -21.25 -37.84
CA LEU A 196 -25.96 -22.62 -38.31
C LEU A 196 -27.38 -23.08 -38.64
N PRO A 197 -27.70 -23.37 -39.91
CA PRO A 197 -28.96 -24.04 -40.24
C PRO A 197 -28.87 -25.49 -39.77
N GLU A 198 -29.88 -25.91 -39.00
CA GLU A 198 -30.21 -27.31 -38.79
C GLU A 198 -30.75 -27.85 -40.12
N ASP A 199 -30.12 -28.88 -40.70
CA ASP A 199 -30.77 -30.05 -41.32
C ASP A 199 -29.83 -30.83 -42.27
N ALA A 200 -30.05 -32.16 -42.27
CA ALA A 200 -29.67 -33.20 -43.26
C ALA A 200 -28.36 -34.00 -43.03
N ASP A 201 -28.52 -35.07 -42.25
CA ASP A 201 -28.27 -36.50 -42.57
C ASP A 201 -27.25 -36.88 -43.65
N GLY A 202 -26.33 -37.78 -43.27
CA GLY A 202 -25.51 -38.56 -44.19
C GLY A 202 -24.41 -39.34 -43.48
N ASP A 203 -24.72 -40.60 -43.13
CA ASP A 203 -23.80 -41.66 -42.69
C ASP A 203 -22.55 -41.78 -43.59
N GLU A 204 -21.38 -42.06 -43.00
CA GLU A 204 -20.52 -43.24 -43.27
C GLU A 204 -19.25 -43.25 -42.38
N VAL A 205 -19.33 -44.02 -41.28
CA VAL A 205 -18.50 -45.15 -40.85
C VAL A 205 -16.96 -45.21 -41.13
N MET A 206 -16.21 -45.50 -40.04
CA MET A 206 -14.86 -46.14 -39.93
C MET A 206 -13.61 -45.32 -40.33
N GLN A 207 -12.43 -45.40 -39.70
CA GLN A 207 -11.80 -46.41 -38.84
C GLN A 207 -10.59 -45.79 -38.09
N ASP A 208 -10.35 -46.27 -36.87
CA ASP A 208 -9.09 -46.62 -36.20
C ASP A 208 -7.88 -45.68 -36.07
N ALA A 209 -7.59 -45.47 -34.78
CA ALA A 209 -6.31 -45.33 -34.09
C ALA A 209 -5.00 -45.54 -34.86
N GLN A 210 -4.06 -44.59 -34.70
CA GLN A 210 -2.74 -44.86 -34.10
C GLN A 210 -2.01 -43.55 -33.76
N ALA A 211 -1.46 -43.52 -32.55
CA ALA A 211 -0.46 -42.56 -32.12
C ALA A 211 0.88 -42.91 -32.76
N ASP A 212 1.68 -41.91 -33.15
CA ASP A 212 3.14 -42.01 -33.06
C ASP A 212 3.80 -40.63 -33.03
N HIS A 213 4.77 -40.53 -32.12
CA HIS A 213 5.66 -39.40 -31.92
C HIS A 213 6.71 -39.32 -33.05
N ALA A 214 6.97 -38.13 -33.57
CA ALA A 214 8.26 -37.82 -34.17
C ALA A 214 8.62 -36.33 -33.97
N ASN A 215 9.54 -36.10 -33.04
CA ASN A 215 10.37 -34.90 -32.99
C ASN A 215 11.20 -34.81 -34.28
N HIS A 216 11.16 -33.67 -34.97
CA HIS A 216 12.33 -33.24 -35.74
C HIS A 216 12.53 -31.73 -35.64
N SER A 217 13.76 -31.44 -35.24
CA SER A 217 14.42 -30.17 -34.99
C SER A 217 14.89 -29.44 -36.26
N LYS A 218 15.23 -28.15 -36.08
CA LYS A 218 16.13 -27.28 -36.89
C LYS A 218 15.46 -26.61 -38.09
N ALA A 219 15.79 -25.38 -38.46
CA ALA A 219 16.61 -24.32 -37.89
C ALA A 219 16.23 -23.02 -38.65
N ALA A 220 16.66 -21.90 -38.07
CA ALA A 220 16.58 -20.55 -38.57
C ALA A 220 16.85 -20.38 -40.09
N THR A 221 16.05 -19.53 -40.72
CA THR A 221 16.55 -18.62 -41.75
C THR A 221 16.22 -17.19 -41.35
N ASP A 222 17.26 -16.39 -41.51
CA ASP A 222 17.46 -15.01 -41.11
C ASP A 222 17.09 -14.09 -42.28
N GLY A 223 16.63 -12.88 -41.96
CA GLY A 223 16.36 -11.79 -42.90
C GLY A 223 14.98 -11.79 -43.57
N ASP A 224 14.09 -10.87 -43.18
CA ASP A 224 14.03 -9.59 -43.88
C ASP A 224 12.94 -8.63 -43.35
N ILE A 225 13.31 -7.35 -43.33
CA ILE A 225 12.46 -6.15 -43.54
C ILE A 225 11.58 -5.66 -42.38
N ILE A 226 12.25 -4.79 -41.61
CA ILE A 226 11.78 -3.53 -41.03
C ILE A 226 10.78 -2.80 -41.95
N LYS A 227 9.53 -2.56 -41.48
CA LYS A 227 8.74 -1.30 -41.63
C LYS A 227 7.26 -1.53 -41.28
N LYS A 228 6.85 -1.12 -40.07
CA LYS A 228 5.61 -0.35 -39.78
C LYS A 228 5.49 -0.13 -38.27
N GLU A 229 6.37 0.71 -37.73
CA GLU A 229 6.03 1.51 -36.56
C GLU A 229 5.24 2.73 -37.07
N GLU A 230 4.01 2.51 -37.49
CA GLU A 230 3.04 3.59 -37.58
C GLU A 230 2.25 3.56 -36.27
N ALA A 231 2.38 4.64 -35.51
CA ALA A 231 1.58 4.92 -34.33
C ALA A 231 0.10 4.69 -34.68
N SER A 232 -0.47 3.58 -34.21
CA SER A 232 -1.90 3.36 -34.24
C SER A 232 -2.52 4.37 -33.27
N VAL A 233 -2.87 5.52 -33.83
CA VAL A 233 -3.76 6.49 -33.21
C VAL A 233 -5.02 5.73 -32.83
N ILE A 234 -5.16 5.44 -31.54
CA ILE A 234 -6.27 4.72 -30.95
C ILE A 234 -7.56 5.43 -31.34
N GLN A 235 -8.28 4.86 -32.31
CA GLN A 235 -9.56 5.40 -32.74
C GLN A 235 -10.58 4.99 -31.67
N LEU A 236 -10.73 5.84 -30.66
CA LEU A 236 -11.73 5.70 -29.61
C LEU A 236 -13.11 5.57 -30.27
N GLN A 237 -13.78 4.42 -30.11
CA GLN A 237 -15.21 4.35 -30.42
C GLN A 237 -15.94 5.49 -29.68
N PRO A 238 -16.89 6.18 -30.33
CA PRO A 238 -17.58 7.30 -29.71
C PRO A 238 -18.31 6.84 -28.44
N GLY A 239 -17.79 7.26 -27.26
CA GLY A 239 -18.41 7.03 -25.96
C GLY A 239 -17.63 6.18 -24.95
N LEU A 240 -16.47 5.60 -25.30
CA LEU A 240 -15.60 4.90 -24.34
C LEU A 240 -14.46 5.81 -23.87
N PRO A 241 -14.25 6.00 -22.54
CA PRO A 241 -13.14 6.78 -22.05
C PRO A 241 -11.81 6.03 -22.23
N ALA A 242 -10.75 6.73 -22.60
CA ALA A 242 -9.39 6.18 -22.71
C ALA A 242 -8.86 5.63 -21.36
N THR A 243 -9.41 6.08 -20.23
CA THR A 243 -9.01 5.65 -18.89
C THR A 243 -10.21 5.37 -18.00
N ARG A 244 -10.06 4.44 -17.05
CA ARG A 244 -11.07 4.09 -16.05
C ARG A 244 -10.46 4.10 -14.65
N ILE A 245 -11.17 4.70 -13.71
CA ILE A 245 -10.76 4.68 -12.30
C ILE A 245 -11.32 3.42 -11.63
N ARG A 246 -10.44 2.62 -11.04
CA ARG A 246 -10.78 1.48 -10.19
C ARG A 246 -10.44 1.80 -8.74
N HIS A 247 -11.39 1.56 -7.85
CA HIS A 247 -11.17 1.71 -6.41
C HIS A 247 -10.59 0.41 -5.83
N LEU A 248 -9.50 0.53 -5.07
CA LEU A 248 -8.85 -0.58 -4.38
C LEU A 248 -8.99 -0.41 -2.87
N SER A 249 -9.31 -1.50 -2.18
CA SER A 249 -9.19 -1.56 -0.73
C SER A 249 -7.71 -1.53 -0.33
N VAL A 250 -7.42 -0.76 0.72
CA VAL A 250 -6.11 -0.62 1.33
C VAL A 250 -6.28 -0.88 2.83
N LEU A 251 -5.42 -1.72 3.38
CA LEU A 251 -5.26 -1.86 4.81
C LEU A 251 -4.03 -1.05 5.24
N GLU A 252 -4.22 -0.19 6.22
CA GLU A 252 -3.17 0.56 6.88
C GLU A 252 -3.02 0.03 8.31
N VAL A 253 -1.80 -0.39 8.65
CA VAL A 253 -1.43 -0.88 9.98
C VAL A 253 -0.45 0.13 10.56
N ALA A 254 -0.87 0.87 11.58
CA ALA A 254 0.00 1.79 12.29
C ALA A 254 0.66 1.07 13.48
N VAL A 255 1.97 1.17 13.60
CA VAL A 255 2.76 0.55 14.67
C VAL A 255 3.55 1.64 15.39
N SER A 256 3.45 1.70 16.71
CA SER A 256 4.30 2.55 17.55
C SER A 256 4.96 1.74 18.65
N LEU A 257 6.06 2.26 19.20
CA LEU A 257 6.59 1.77 20.48
C LEU A 257 5.59 2.08 21.60
N ARG A 258 5.59 1.26 22.64
CA ARG A 258 4.80 1.49 23.86
C ARG A 258 5.42 2.59 24.73
#